data_AF-A0A5Q4SWL0-F1
#
_entry.id   AF-A0A5Q4SWL0-F1
#
_cell.length_a   1.000
_cell.length_b   1.000
_cell.length_c   1.000
_cell.angle_alpha   90.00
_cell.angle_beta   90.00
_cell.angle_gamma   90.00
#
_symmetry.space_group_name_H-M   'P 1'
#
loop_
_entity.id
_entity.type
_entity.pdbx_description
1 polymer ?
#
loop_
_entity_poly.entity_id
_entity_poly.type
_entity_poly.pdbx_seq_one_letter_code
_entity_poly.pdbx_strand_id
1 'polypeptide(L)'
;MVNTTLLRQTLAHIEDNPEQWDQRRFHRDFAGWSLRLAKPAIREQRDGAGIEVLMEGDKPLWICEIPARAETLLGLTRDQSVALFCAGNTLDDLRRLVGQFTA
;
A
#
# COMPACT_ATOMS: atom_id res chain seq x y z
N MET A 1 -8.43 13.78 7.25
CA MET A 1 -7.87 14.60 6.16
C MET A 1 -6.94 13.71 5.37
N VAL A 2 -7.05 13.71 4.04
CA VAL A 2 -6.26 12.84 3.16
C VAL A 2 -4.78 13.25 3.22
N ASN A 3 -3.89 12.27 3.38
CA ASN A 3 -2.45 12.46 3.33
C ASN A 3 -1.97 12.44 1.88
N THR A 4 -2.12 13.60 1.22
CA THR A 4 -1.82 13.77 -0.21
C THR A 4 -0.35 13.52 -0.54
N THR A 5 0.56 13.87 0.37
CA THR A 5 2.00 13.61 0.21
C THR A 5 2.29 12.12 0.13
N LEU A 6 1.79 11.32 1.07
CA LEU A 6 2.04 9.88 1.08
C LEU A 6 1.36 9.19 -0.12
N LEU A 7 0.15 9.59 -0.51
CA LEU A 7 -0.50 9.07 -1.72
C LEU A 7 0.37 9.26 -2.97
N ARG A 8 0.90 10.47 -3.17
CA ARG A 8 1.74 10.79 -4.33
C ARG A 8 3.09 10.07 -4.26
N GLN A 9 3.70 9.98 -3.09
CA GLN A 9 4.95 9.24 -2.89
C GLN A 9 4.78 7.74 -3.17
N THR A 10 3.68 7.13 -2.70
CA THR A 10 3.39 5.73 -2.99
C THR A 10 3.20 5.50 -4.49
N LEU A 11 2.42 6.36 -5.16
CA LEU A 11 2.22 6.25 -6.60
C LEU A 11 3.56 6.37 -7.36
N ALA A 12 4.34 7.41 -7.07
CA ALA A 12 5.64 7.63 -7.73
C ALA A 12 6.58 6.44 -7.52
N HIS A 13 6.63 5.89 -6.30
CA HIS A 13 7.45 4.70 -6.02
C HIS A 13 7.04 3.49 -6.87
N ILE A 14 5.74 3.24 -6.99
CA ILE A 14 5.19 2.15 -7.81
C ILE A 14 5.49 2.38 -9.29
N GLU A 15 5.38 3.62 -9.77
CA GLU A 15 5.68 3.98 -11.17
C GLU A 15 7.17 3.83 -11.51
N ASP A 16 8.06 4.15 -10.56
CA ASP A 16 9.51 4.02 -10.71
C ASP A 16 9.99 2.56 -10.59
N ASN A 17 9.20 1.68 -9.97
CA ASN A 17 9.56 0.27 -9.68
C ASN A 17 8.40 -0.69 -10.03
N PRO A 18 7.87 -0.68 -11.27
CA PRO A 18 6.67 -1.44 -11.63
C PRO A 18 6.85 -2.95 -11.49
N GLU A 19 8.09 -3.46 -11.57
CA GLU A 19 8.43 -4.87 -11.38
C GLU A 19 8.28 -5.37 -9.94
N GLN A 20 8.26 -4.45 -8.96
CA GLN A 20 8.10 -4.77 -7.54
C GLN A 20 6.66 -4.60 -7.05
N TRP A 21 5.79 -4.02 -7.88
CA TRP A 21 4.37 -3.84 -7.58
C TRP A 21 3.54 -5.02 -8.10
N ASP A 22 2.67 -5.53 -7.22
CA ASP A 22 1.66 -6.53 -7.56
C ASP A 22 0.41 -6.22 -6.75
N GLN A 23 -0.57 -5.60 -7.38
CA GLN A 23 -1.83 -5.20 -6.75
C GLN A 23 -2.63 -6.38 -6.18
N ARG A 24 -2.35 -7.62 -6.61
CA ARG A 24 -3.00 -8.83 -6.09
C ARG A 24 -2.32 -9.39 -4.85
N ARG A 25 -1.14 -8.87 -4.49
CA ARG A 25 -0.39 -9.25 -3.29
C ARG A 25 -0.45 -8.12 -2.27
N PHE A 26 -1.14 -8.37 -1.16
CA PHE A 26 -1.36 -7.41 -0.07
C PHE A 26 -0.09 -6.74 0.49
N HIS A 27 1.09 -7.36 0.38
CA HIS A 27 2.36 -6.77 0.82
C HIS A 27 3.08 -5.94 -0.27
N ARG A 28 2.63 -6.02 -1.53
CA ARG A 28 3.18 -5.33 -2.71
C ARG A 28 2.14 -4.49 -3.47
N ASP A 29 0.91 -4.43 -2.97
CA ASP A 29 -0.13 -3.55 -3.48
C ASP A 29 0.08 -2.12 -2.97
N PHE A 30 -0.82 -1.20 -3.34
CA PHE A 30 -0.74 0.18 -2.91
C PHE A 30 -0.73 0.36 -1.37
N ALA A 31 -1.47 -0.49 -0.64
CA ALA A 31 -1.54 -0.42 0.82
C ALA A 31 -0.21 -0.87 1.46
N GLY A 32 0.35 -1.98 0.99
CA GLY A 32 1.64 -2.50 1.43
C GLY A 32 2.78 -1.50 1.22
N TRP A 33 2.83 -0.87 0.04
CA TRP A 33 3.83 0.17 -0.24
C TRP A 33 3.65 1.43 0.60
N SER A 34 2.40 1.88 0.80
CA SER A 34 2.12 3.03 1.66
C SER A 34 2.62 2.82 3.08
N LEU A 35 2.48 1.60 3.62
CA LEU A 35 3.01 1.25 4.94
C LEU A 35 4.55 1.31 4.99
N ARG A 36 5.21 0.70 4.00
CA ARG A 36 6.68 0.63 3.94
C ARG A 36 7.32 2.01 3.80
N LEU A 37 6.70 2.89 3.02
CA LEU A 37 7.19 4.26 2.82
C LEU A 37 6.94 5.14 4.06
N ALA A 38 5.79 4.98 4.71
CA ALA A 38 5.46 5.75 5.91
C ALA A 38 6.23 5.30 7.15
N LYS A 39 6.59 4.02 7.23
CA LYS A 39 7.17 3.41 8.43
C LYS A 39 8.43 2.61 8.10
N PRO A 40 9.63 3.18 8.37
CA PRO A 40 10.89 2.47 8.15
C PRO A 40 11.05 1.17 8.94
N ALA A 41 10.29 0.96 10.02
CA ALA A 41 10.30 -0.30 10.75
C ALA A 41 9.58 -1.44 10.00
N ILE A 42 8.76 -1.12 8.98
CA ILE A 42 8.04 -2.11 8.18
C ILE A 42 8.92 -2.59 7.03
N ARG A 43 9.19 -3.90 7.00
CA ARG A 43 10.06 -4.56 6.02
C ARG A 43 9.39 -5.81 5.45
N GLU A 44 9.63 -6.10 4.19
CA GLU A 44 9.27 -7.40 3.62
C GLU A 44 10.30 -8.44 4.08
N GLN A 45 9.82 -9.59 4.54
CA GLN A 45 10.65 -10.73 4.91
C GLN A 45 9.98 -12.02 4.46
N ARG A 46 10.79 -13.05 4.20
CA ARG A 46 10.31 -14.41 4.00
C ARG A 46 10.24 -15.14 5.33
N ASP A 47 9.06 -15.66 5.68
CA ASP A 47 8.87 -16.44 6.90
C ASP A 47 9.46 -17.86 6.79
N GLY A 48 9.34 -18.64 7.87
CA GLY A 48 9.83 -20.03 7.91
C GLY A 48 9.13 -20.98 6.94
N ALA A 49 7.96 -20.61 6.40
CA ALA A 49 7.21 -21.36 5.40
C ALA A 49 7.53 -20.91 3.96
N GLY A 50 8.39 -19.91 3.79
CA GLY A 50 8.75 -19.36 2.49
C GLY A 50 7.79 -18.29 1.96
N ILE A 51 6.82 -17.86 2.78
CA ILE A 51 5.83 -16.85 2.42
C ILE A 51 6.42 -15.46 2.67
N GLU A 52 6.24 -14.56 1.71
CA GLU A 52 6.61 -13.15 1.84
C GLU A 52 5.56 -12.43 2.68
N VAL A 53 6.00 -11.79 3.78
CA VAL A 53 5.15 -11.07 4.73
C VAL A 53 5.75 -9.71 5.05
N LEU A 54 4.91 -8.77 5.49
CA LEU A 54 5.41 -7.52 6.09
C LEU A 54 5.63 -7.73 7.59
N MET A 55 6.79 -7.31 8.08
CA MET A 55 7.19 -7.35 9.48
C MET A 55 7.32 -5.93 10.01
N GLU A 56 6.79 -5.63 11.19
CA GLU A 56 7.07 -4.39 11.93
C GLU A 56 7.87 -4.74 13.19
N GLY A 57 9.19 -4.57 13.12
CA GLY A 57 10.10 -5.19 14.10
C GLY A 57 10.01 -6.72 14.01
N ASP A 58 9.82 -7.40 15.15
CA ASP A 58 9.75 -8.86 15.22
C ASP A 58 8.33 -9.43 15.01
N LYS A 59 7.36 -8.59 14.65
CA LYS A 59 5.95 -8.99 14.51
C LYS A 59 5.50 -9.00 13.06
N PRO A 60 4.91 -10.10 12.55
CA PRO A 60 4.28 -10.11 11.24
C PRO A 60 3.00 -9.28 11.26
N LEU A 61 2.74 -8.59 10.16
CA LEU A 61 1.47 -7.95 9.88
C LEU A 61 0.56 -8.93 9.17
N TRP A 62 -0.62 -9.14 9.74
CA TRP A 62 -1.65 -9.94 9.11
C TRP A 62 -2.21 -9.23 7.88
N ILE A 63 -2.62 -10.02 6.90
CA ILE A 63 -3.18 -9.53 5.63
C ILE A 63 -4.33 -8.55 5.86
N CYS A 64 -5.19 -8.81 6.84
CA CYS A 64 -6.33 -7.96 7.18
C CYS A 64 -5.92 -6.63 7.84
N GLU A 65 -4.74 -6.53 8.44
CA GLU A 65 -4.25 -5.32 9.09
C GLU A 65 -3.69 -4.32 8.08
N ILE A 66 -3.09 -4.81 6.99
CA ILE A 66 -2.39 -3.97 6.01
C ILE A 66 -3.33 -2.88 5.44
N PRO A 67 -4.51 -3.21 4.86
CA PRO A 67 -5.42 -2.21 4.31
C PRO A 67 -5.94 -1.23 5.37
N ALA A 68 -6.29 -1.71 6.57
CA ALA A 68 -6.84 -0.86 7.63
C ALA A 68 -5.80 0.16 8.15
N ARG A 69 -4.54 -0.26 8.28
CA ARG A 69 -3.45 0.62 8.69
C ARG A 69 -3.09 1.61 7.58
N ALA A 70 -3.05 1.17 6.33
CA ALA A 70 -2.81 2.04 5.19
C ALA A 70 -3.94 3.10 5.04
N GLU A 71 -5.21 2.70 5.16
CA GLU A 71 -6.36 3.62 5.17
C GLU A 71 -6.18 4.73 6.21
N THR A 72 -5.82 4.36 7.44
CA THR A 72 -5.58 5.31 8.53
C THR A 72 -4.42 6.25 8.23
N LEU A 73 -3.29 5.74 7.73
CA LEU A 73 -2.11 6.55 7.40
C LEU A 73 -2.33 7.50 6.21
N LEU A 74 -3.09 7.04 5.22
CA LEU A 74 -3.45 7.83 4.04
C LEU A 74 -4.61 8.79 4.32
N GLY A 75 -5.28 8.66 5.48
CA GLY A 75 -6.41 9.49 5.85
C GLY A 75 -7.60 9.37 4.88
N LEU A 76 -7.77 8.19 4.27
CA LEU A 76 -8.83 7.87 3.32
C LEU A 76 -10.12 7.51 4.07
N THR A 77 -11.26 7.71 3.40
CA THR A 77 -12.51 7.06 3.82
C THR A 77 -12.48 5.57 3.47
N ARG A 78 -13.40 4.81 4.05
CA ARG A 78 -13.54 3.37 3.73
C ARG A 78 -13.80 3.13 2.24
N ASP A 79 -14.63 3.94 1.61
CA ASP A 79 -14.95 3.77 0.18
C ASP A 79 -13.75 4.08 -0.70
N GLN A 80 -12.97 5.11 -0.34
CA GLN A 80 -11.74 5.46 -1.06
C GLN A 80 -10.68 4.36 -0.91
N SER A 81 -10.52 3.80 0.29
CA SER A 81 -9.55 2.72 0.52
C SER A 81 -9.94 1.46 -0.25
N VAL A 82 -11.22 1.07 -0.26
CA VAL A 82 -11.73 -0.04 -1.05
C VAL A 82 -11.48 0.18 -2.54
N ALA A 83 -11.74 1.38 -3.04
CA ALA A 83 -11.48 1.71 -4.45
C ALA A 83 -9.98 1.64 -4.79
N LEU A 84 -9.11 2.22 -3.97
CA LEU A 84 -7.66 2.30 -4.23
C LEU A 84 -6.94 0.96 -4.09
N PHE A 85 -7.34 0.15 -3.11
CA PHE A 85 -6.71 -1.13 -2.80
C PHE A 85 -7.33 -2.30 -3.56
N CYS A 86 -8.22 -2.03 -4.53
CA CYS A 86 -8.82 -3.07 -5.35
C CYS A 86 -7.74 -3.85 -6.11
N ALA A 87 -7.77 -5.18 -6.01
CA ALA A 87 -6.82 -6.09 -6.64
C ALA A 87 -6.84 -6.05 -8.18
N GLY A 88 -7.89 -5.48 -8.77
CA GLY A 88 -8.05 -5.31 -10.21
C GLY A 88 -7.47 -4.00 -10.75
N ASN A 89 -6.99 -3.09 -9.89
CA ASN A 89 -6.47 -1.80 -10.34
C ASN A 89 -5.21 -1.96 -11.18
N THR A 90 -5.18 -1.24 -12.30
CA THR A 90 -3.98 -1.02 -13.13
C THR A 90 -3.22 0.22 -12.65
N LEU A 91 -2.01 0.47 -13.17
CA LEU A 91 -1.29 1.73 -12.90
C LEU A 91 -2.12 2.96 -13.30
N ASP A 92 -2.86 2.90 -14.41
CA ASP A 92 -3.70 3.99 -14.86
C ASP A 92 -4.88 4.24 -13.91
N ASP A 93 -5.45 3.18 -13.33
CA ASP A 93 -6.45 3.32 -12.26
C ASP A 93 -5.88 4.00 -11.02
N LEU A 94 -4.67 3.60 -10.60
CA LEU A 94 -4.00 4.21 -9.46
C LEU A 94 -3.73 5.69 -9.70
N ARG A 95 -3.21 6.07 -10.87
CA ARG A 95 -3.02 7.48 -11.27
C ARG A 95 -4.32 8.27 -11.17
N ARG A 96 -5.40 7.74 -11.76
CA ARG A 96 -6.71 8.38 -11.76
C ARG A 96 -7.24 8.57 -10.35
N LEU A 97 -7.21 7.53 -9.51
CA LEU A 97 -7.72 7.56 -8.14
C LEU A 97 -6.90 8.51 -7.26
N VAL A 98 -5.57 8.46 -7.33
CA VAL A 98 -4.69 9.38 -6.59
C VAL A 98 -4.91 10.82 -7.03
N GLY A 99 -5.10 11.07 -8.34
CA GLY A 99 -5.47 12.38 -8.86
C GLY A 99 -6.79 12.89 -8.26
N GLN A 100 -7.81 12.04 -8.21
CA GLN A 100 -9.12 12.37 -7.62
C GLN A 100 -9.04 12.66 -6.11
N PHE A 101 -8.22 11.93 -5.36
CA PHE A 101 -8.15 12.06 -3.91
C PHE A 101 -7.23 13.19 -3.43
N THR A 102 -6.42 13.76 -4.32
CA THR A 102 -5.46 14.83 -4.00
C THR A 102 -5.75 16.16 -4.71
N ALA A 103 -6.89 16.26 -5.40
CA ALA A 103 -7.44 17.51 -5.94
C ALA A 103 -8.13 18.32 -4.84
#